data_AF-Q2MCT5-F1
#
_entry.id   AF-Q2MCT5-F1
#
_cell.length_a   1.000
_cell.length_b   1.000
_cell.length_c   1.000
_cell.angle_alpha   90.00
_cell.angle_beta   90.00
_cell.angle_gamma   90.00
#
_symmetry.space_group_name_H-M   'P 1'
#
loop_
_entity.id
_entity.type
_entity.pdbx_description
1 polymer ?
#
loop_
_entity_poly.entity_id
_entity_poly.type
_entity_poly.pdbx_seq_one_letter_code
_entity_poly.pdbx_strand_id
1 'polypeptide(L)'
;GECPLFRFRAALGKLQKAGWRTYVCPWPERVFNESIERACSGKRHLLQLSRTEECFLPTGDMRAPVTLQLITPLHRKTMQLLEAAELIFSDEGFQVVRGYEHQFGIERRETLFHTLFIGLPSLPEDVWGATQEQTTITLH
;
A
#
# COMPACT_ATOMS: atom_id res chain seq x y z
N GLY A 1 -17.01 3.37 18.03
CA GLY A 1 -16.75 3.01 16.62
C GLY A 1 -16.04 1.68 16.58
N GLU A 2 -16.07 0.99 15.45
CA GLU A 2 -15.36 -0.29 15.28
C GLU A 2 -13.83 -0.11 15.42
N CYS A 3 -13.18 -1.12 16.01
CA CYS A 3 -11.72 -1.16 16.22
C CYS A 3 -10.96 -0.90 14.91
N PRO A 4 -9.92 -0.04 14.90
CA PRO A 4 -9.13 0.27 13.69
C PRO A 4 -8.61 -0.98 12.97
N LEU A 5 -8.09 -1.98 13.69
CA LEU A 5 -7.61 -3.22 13.06
C LEU A 5 -8.72 -3.97 12.30
N PHE A 6 -9.96 -3.99 12.80
CA PHE A 6 -11.07 -4.64 12.10
C PHE A 6 -11.49 -3.86 10.86
N ARG A 7 -11.56 -2.53 10.93
CA ARG A 7 -11.82 -1.67 9.77
C ARG A 7 -10.75 -1.84 8.69
N PHE A 8 -9.48 -1.93 9.09
CA PHE A 8 -8.37 -2.18 8.16
C PHE A 8 -8.52 -3.54 7.46
N ARG A 9 -8.85 -4.60 8.20
CA ARG A 9 -9.13 -5.93 7.63
C ARG A 9 -10.37 -5.91 6.72
N ALA A 10 -11.39 -5.14 7.06
CA ALA A 10 -12.58 -4.97 6.21
C ALA A 10 -12.22 -4.29 4.88
N ALA A 11 -11.39 -3.24 4.90
CA ALA A 11 -10.85 -2.61 3.69
C ALA A 11 -10.08 -3.61 2.81
N LEU A 12 -9.19 -4.41 3.41
CA LEU A 12 -8.47 -5.47 2.68
C LEU A 12 -9.42 -6.49 2.05
N GLY A 13 -10.48 -6.88 2.77
CA GLY A 13 -11.52 -7.76 2.24
C GLY A 13 -12.29 -7.15 1.06
N LYS A 14 -12.60 -5.85 1.09
CA LYS A 14 -13.21 -5.12 -0.04
C LYS A 14 -12.27 -5.08 -1.25
N LEU A 15 -10.97 -4.85 -1.03
CA LEU A 15 -9.96 -4.86 -2.09
C LEU A 15 -9.80 -6.24 -2.72
N GLN A 16 -9.80 -7.30 -1.92
CA GLN A 16 -9.81 -8.67 -2.43
C GLN A 16 -11.01 -8.95 -3.33
N LYS A 17 -12.21 -8.52 -2.91
CA LYS A 17 -13.43 -8.62 -3.75
C LYS A 17 -13.34 -7.79 -5.03
N ALA A 18 -12.63 -6.66 -5.02
CA ALA A 18 -12.32 -5.85 -6.19
C ALA A 18 -11.20 -6.45 -7.09
N GLY A 19 -10.66 -7.62 -6.72
CA GLY A 19 -9.67 -8.37 -7.48
C GLY A 19 -8.22 -7.92 -7.26
N TRP A 20 -7.92 -7.37 -6.07
CA TRP A 20 -6.56 -7.19 -5.57
C TRP A 20 -6.11 -8.45 -4.83
N ARG A 21 -4.85 -8.84 -5.00
CA ARG A 21 -4.25 -9.89 -4.18
C ARG A 21 -3.43 -9.25 -3.07
N THR A 22 -3.73 -9.57 -1.82
CA THR A 22 -3.11 -8.94 -0.65
C THR A 22 -2.01 -9.83 -0.11
N TYR A 23 -0.82 -9.28 0.13
CA TYR A 23 0.32 -9.98 0.72
C TYR A 23 0.95 -9.13 1.81
N VAL A 24 1.54 -9.79 2.81
CA VAL A 24 2.42 -9.12 3.79
C VAL A 24 3.85 -9.49 3.44
N CYS A 25 4.70 -8.48 3.27
CA CYS A 25 6.13 -8.71 3.11
C CYS A 25 6.68 -9.25 4.43
N PRO A 26 7.32 -10.43 4.44
CA PRO A 26 7.73 -11.06 5.68
C PRO A 26 8.88 -10.32 6.36
N TRP A 27 9.75 -9.65 5.58
CA TRP A 27 10.96 -8.98 6.06
C TRP A 27 11.34 -7.77 5.20
N PRO A 28 11.87 -6.67 5.79
CA PRO A 28 12.28 -5.48 5.04
C PRO A 28 13.28 -5.76 3.90
N GLU A 29 14.25 -6.65 4.12
CA GLU A 29 15.25 -7.04 3.12
C GLU A 29 14.66 -7.79 1.92
N ARG A 30 13.43 -8.34 2.06
CA ARG A 30 12.74 -9.03 0.97
C ARG A 30 11.84 -8.11 0.15
N VAL A 31 11.66 -6.85 0.53
CA VAL A 31 10.75 -5.92 -0.15
C VAL A 31 10.98 -5.92 -1.66
N PHE A 32 12.22 -5.75 -2.11
CA PHE A 32 12.54 -5.76 -3.54
C PHE A 32 12.10 -7.07 -4.23
N ASN A 33 12.47 -8.23 -3.67
CA ASN A 33 12.16 -9.53 -4.25
C ASN A 33 10.64 -9.79 -4.29
N GLU A 34 9.93 -9.49 -3.19
CA GLU A 34 8.47 -9.65 -3.15
C GLU A 34 7.77 -8.72 -4.15
N SER A 35 8.27 -7.48 -4.30
CA SER A 35 7.73 -6.51 -5.26
C SER A 35 7.91 -6.96 -6.71
N ILE A 36 9.10 -7.45 -7.08
CA ILE A 36 9.38 -7.95 -8.43
C ILE A 36 8.56 -9.20 -8.74
N GLU A 37 8.48 -10.17 -7.83
CA GLU A 37 7.68 -11.39 -8.05
C GLU A 37 6.20 -11.06 -8.32
N ARG A 38 5.67 -10.04 -7.64
CA ARG A 38 4.28 -9.59 -7.79
C ARG A 38 4.08 -8.90 -9.13
N ALA A 39 5.03 -8.07 -9.55
CA ALA A 39 5.02 -7.46 -10.88
C ALA A 39 5.06 -8.50 -12.01
N CYS A 40 5.94 -9.50 -11.88
CA CYS A 40 6.05 -10.62 -12.82
C CYS A 40 4.74 -11.39 -12.97
N SER A 41 3.92 -11.52 -11.92
CA SER A 41 2.63 -12.24 -12.03
C SER A 41 1.60 -11.63 -13.00
N GLY A 42 1.73 -10.34 -13.34
CA GLY A 42 0.77 -9.63 -14.19
C GLY A 42 -0.62 -9.46 -13.58
N LYS A 43 -0.73 -9.60 -12.25
CA LYS A 43 -1.95 -9.34 -11.49
C LYS A 43 -1.77 -8.08 -10.64
N ARG A 44 -2.87 -7.57 -10.10
CA ARG A 44 -2.86 -6.45 -9.17
C ARG A 44 -2.60 -6.95 -7.77
N HIS A 45 -1.61 -6.39 -7.10
CA HIS A 45 -1.22 -6.76 -5.76
C HIS A 45 -1.19 -5.56 -4.84
N LEU A 46 -1.49 -5.83 -3.59
CA LEU A 46 -1.32 -4.92 -2.47
C LEU A 46 -0.36 -5.61 -1.51
N LEU A 47 0.88 -5.13 -1.48
CA LEU A 47 1.95 -5.65 -0.65
C LEU A 47 2.10 -4.75 0.58
N GLN A 48 1.79 -5.27 1.76
CA GLN A 48 2.03 -4.59 3.02
C GLN A 48 3.52 -4.68 3.37
N LEU A 49 4.18 -3.53 3.54
CA LEU A 49 5.61 -3.45 3.83
C LEU A 49 5.89 -3.35 5.33
N SER A 50 4.98 -2.72 6.07
CA SER A 50 5.03 -2.62 7.53
C SER A 50 4.49 -3.89 8.19
N ARG A 51 5.00 -4.26 9.37
CA ARG A 51 4.41 -5.38 10.12
C ARG A 51 3.15 -4.92 10.85
N THR A 52 2.13 -5.77 10.91
CA THR A 52 0.86 -5.39 11.55
C THR A 52 1.05 -5.02 13.03
N GLU A 53 1.92 -5.73 13.74
CA GLU A 53 2.28 -5.46 15.14
C GLU A 53 3.08 -4.17 15.36
N GLU A 54 3.63 -3.56 14.30
CA GLU A 54 4.26 -2.24 14.39
C GLU A 54 3.22 -1.12 14.30
N CYS A 55 2.17 -1.35 13.51
CA CYS A 55 1.10 -0.38 13.24
C CYS A 55 -0.05 -0.46 14.25
N PHE A 56 -0.32 -1.64 14.81
CA PHE A 56 -1.45 -1.89 15.72
C PHE A 56 -1.00 -2.46 17.06
N LEU A 57 -1.56 -1.92 18.15
CA LEU A 57 -1.44 -2.49 19.48
C LEU A 57 -2.22 -3.82 19.57
N PRO A 58 -1.95 -4.66 20.58
CA PRO A 58 -2.75 -5.87 20.83
C PRO A 58 -4.24 -5.60 21.07
N THR A 59 -4.59 -4.38 21.52
CA THR A 59 -5.98 -3.90 21.65
C THR A 59 -6.64 -3.63 20.30
N GLY A 60 -5.86 -3.60 19.21
CA GLY A 60 -6.27 -3.27 17.86
C GLY A 60 -6.29 -1.77 17.55
N ASP A 61 -5.88 -0.93 18.51
CA ASP A 61 -5.68 0.50 18.30
C ASP A 61 -4.47 0.74 17.40
N MET A 62 -4.61 1.68 16.47
CA MET A 62 -3.54 2.04 15.54
C MET A 62 -2.60 3.06 16.19
N ARG A 63 -1.30 2.79 16.11
CA ARG A 63 -0.24 3.65 16.66
C ARG A 63 0.71 4.22 15.60
N ALA A 64 0.71 3.64 14.41
CA ALA A 64 1.48 4.10 13.25
C ALA A 64 0.75 3.74 11.95
N PRO A 65 0.96 4.46 10.85
CA PRO A 65 0.37 4.13 9.57
C PRO A 65 0.85 2.78 9.03
N VAL A 66 -0.01 2.09 8.29
CA VAL A 66 0.37 0.92 7.51
C VAL A 66 0.94 1.37 6.17
N THR A 67 2.18 0.99 5.88
CA THR A 67 2.78 1.17 4.55
C THR A 67 2.36 0.04 3.62
N LEU A 68 1.74 0.40 2.50
CA LEU A 68 1.29 -0.49 1.43
C LEU A 68 1.96 -0.09 0.11
N GLN A 69 2.28 -1.08 -0.71
CA GLN A 69 2.69 -0.89 -2.10
C GLN A 69 1.67 -1.56 -3.02
N LEU A 70 1.03 -0.76 -3.85
CA LEU A 70 0.12 -1.20 -4.90
C LEU A 70 0.96 -1.47 -6.14
N ILE A 71 0.89 -2.71 -6.64
CA ILE A 71 1.65 -3.18 -7.79
C ILE A 71 0.65 -3.58 -8.85
N THR A 72 0.60 -2.87 -9.97
CA THR A 72 -0.41 -3.09 -11.01
C THR A 72 0.19 -2.97 -12.40
N PRO A 73 -0.13 -3.89 -13.33
CA PRO A 73 0.11 -3.67 -14.74
C PRO A 73 -0.56 -2.36 -15.18
N LEU A 74 0.15 -1.57 -15.99
CA LEU A 74 -0.36 -0.32 -16.51
C LEU A 74 -1.36 -0.60 -17.62
N HIS A 75 -2.57 -0.06 -17.48
CA HIS A 75 -3.59 -0.06 -18.51
C HIS A 75 -4.48 1.18 -18.36
N ARG A 76 -5.39 1.39 -19.32
CA ARG A 76 -6.25 2.59 -19.40
C ARG A 76 -7.07 2.95 -18.14
N LYS A 77 -7.25 2.02 -17.19
CA LYS A 77 -8.04 2.23 -15.97
C LYS A 77 -7.18 2.20 -14.70
N THR A 78 -5.85 2.19 -14.80
CA THR A 78 -4.97 2.06 -13.64
C THR A 78 -5.23 3.17 -12.61
N MET A 79 -5.33 4.43 -13.03
CA MET A 79 -5.62 5.54 -12.10
C MET A 79 -6.97 5.37 -11.39
N GLN A 80 -8.01 4.99 -12.11
CA GLN A 80 -9.34 4.72 -11.54
C GLN A 80 -9.31 3.58 -10.53
N LEU A 81 -8.46 2.56 -10.74
CA LEU A 81 -8.30 1.45 -9.81
C LEU A 81 -7.52 1.86 -8.55
N LEU A 82 -6.52 2.74 -8.68
CA LEU A 82 -5.79 3.30 -7.55
C LEU A 82 -6.71 4.19 -6.70
N GLU A 83 -7.44 5.11 -7.33
CA GLU A 83 -8.43 5.96 -6.67
C GLU A 83 -9.51 5.14 -5.95
N ALA A 84 -10.03 4.08 -6.59
CA ALA A 84 -10.98 3.18 -5.95
C ALA A 84 -10.38 2.46 -4.73
N ALA A 85 -9.09 2.12 -4.76
CA ALA A 85 -8.42 1.51 -3.62
C ALA A 85 -8.26 2.48 -2.44
N GLU A 86 -7.89 3.73 -2.71
CA GLU A 86 -7.80 4.80 -1.72
C GLU A 86 -9.17 5.10 -1.10
N LEU A 87 -10.22 5.14 -1.92
CA LEU A 87 -11.58 5.37 -1.47
C LEU A 87 -12.05 4.26 -0.52
N ILE A 88 -11.73 3.00 -0.80
CA ILE A 88 -12.08 1.88 0.10
C ILE A 88 -11.49 2.08 1.50
N PHE A 89 -10.25 2.55 1.62
CA PHE A 89 -9.67 2.85 2.93
C PHE A 89 -10.29 4.10 3.57
N SER A 90 -10.58 5.12 2.77
CA SER A 90 -11.20 6.36 3.23
C SER A 90 -12.62 6.12 3.76
N ASP A 91 -13.40 5.26 3.11
CA ASP A 91 -14.74 4.83 3.54
C ASP A 91 -14.72 4.07 4.87
N GLU A 92 -13.61 3.41 5.20
CA GLU A 92 -13.37 2.76 6.50
C GLU A 92 -12.85 3.75 7.56
N GLY A 93 -12.79 5.04 7.22
CA GLY A 93 -12.39 6.13 8.12
C GLY A 93 -10.89 6.24 8.33
N PHE A 94 -10.08 5.79 7.37
CA PHE A 94 -8.64 6.02 7.35
C PHE A 94 -8.28 7.26 6.54
N GLN A 95 -7.27 7.99 7.01
CA GLN A 95 -6.54 8.93 6.17
C GLN A 95 -5.57 8.14 5.29
N VAL A 96 -5.56 8.47 4.01
CA VAL A 96 -4.67 7.89 3.01
C VAL A 96 -3.70 8.95 2.53
N VAL A 97 -2.40 8.68 2.68
CA VAL A 97 -1.34 9.56 2.20
C VAL A 97 -0.58 8.83 1.08
N ARG A 98 -0.48 9.47 -0.09
CA ARG A 98 0.29 8.95 -1.22
C ARG A 98 1.78 9.17 -1.00
N GLY A 99 2.57 8.14 -1.25
CA GLY A 99 4.02 8.18 -1.23
C GLY A 99 4.60 8.12 -2.65
N TYR A 100 5.69 7.36 -2.80
CA TYR A 100 6.40 7.21 -4.06
C TYR A 100 5.59 6.46 -5.12
N GLU A 101 5.70 6.94 -6.35
CA GLU A 101 5.20 6.30 -7.55
C GLU A 101 6.35 6.03 -8.52
N HIS A 102 6.46 4.78 -8.98
CA HIS A 102 7.46 4.39 -9.97
C HIS A 102 6.84 3.47 -11.02
N GLN A 103 7.24 3.69 -12.27
CA GLN A 103 6.86 2.84 -13.38
C GLN A 103 8.08 2.11 -13.92
N PHE A 104 7.97 0.79 -14.09
CA PHE A 104 9.03 -0.05 -14.62
C PHE A 104 8.51 -0.99 -15.70
N GLY A 105 9.31 -1.19 -16.74
CA GLY A 105 9.11 -2.27 -17.71
C GLY A 105 9.60 -3.60 -17.12
N ILE A 106 8.68 -4.51 -16.81
CA ILE A 106 8.97 -5.84 -16.25
C ILE A 106 8.28 -6.90 -17.09
N GLU A 107 9.03 -7.89 -17.57
CA GLU A 107 8.51 -8.96 -18.44
C GLU A 107 7.66 -8.45 -19.62
N ARG A 108 8.18 -7.43 -20.34
CA ARG A 108 7.52 -6.78 -21.48
C ARG A 108 6.19 -6.09 -21.13
N ARG A 109 5.97 -5.76 -19.86
CA ARG A 109 4.77 -5.05 -19.37
C ARG A 109 5.20 -3.85 -18.55
N GLU A 110 4.59 -2.71 -18.82
CA GLU A 110 4.67 -1.55 -17.92
C GLU A 110 3.93 -1.89 -16.63
N THR A 111 4.61 -1.75 -15.50
CA THR A 111 4.05 -2.00 -14.17
C THR A 111 4.24 -0.76 -13.31
N LEU A 112 3.17 -0.33 -12.67
CA LEU A 112 3.14 0.78 -11.74
C LEU A 112 3.26 0.27 -10.31
N PHE A 113 4.14 0.90 -9.55
CA PHE A 113 4.34 0.73 -8.12
C PHE A 113 3.92 2.02 -7.45
N HIS A 114 2.89 1.98 -6.63
CA HIS A 114 2.33 3.15 -5.95
C HIS A 114 2.28 2.90 -4.44
N THR A 115 2.97 3.74 -3.67
CA THR A 115 3.05 3.58 -2.21
C THR A 115 1.93 4.36 -1.53
N LEU A 116 1.22 3.72 -0.59
CA LEU A 116 0.23 4.36 0.27
C LEU A 116 0.60 4.19 1.73
N PHE A 117 0.37 5.23 2.53
CA PHE A 117 0.37 5.17 3.98
C PHE A 117 -1.08 5.27 4.46
N ILE A 118 -1.53 4.27 5.23
CA ILE A 118 -2.91 4.17 5.72
C ILE A 118 -2.92 4.35 7.23
N GLY A 119 -3.48 5.45 7.71
CA GLY A 119 -3.45 5.82 9.12
C GLY A 119 -4.76 6.42 9.63
N LEU A 120 -4.86 6.67 10.94
CA LEU A 120 -5.96 7.46 11.48
C LEU A 120 -5.64 8.95 11.35
N PRO A 121 -6.63 9.84 11.12
CA PRO A 121 -6.42 11.28 11.10
C PRO A 121 -5.85 11.86 12.41
N SER A 122 -6.01 11.13 13.51
CA SER A 122 -5.48 11.50 14.83
C SER A 122 -4.02 11.09 15.05
N LEU A 123 -3.39 10.38 14.11
CA LEU A 123 -1.98 10.02 14.22
C LEU A 123 -1.11 11.28 14.10
N PRO A 124 -0.06 11.43 14.93
CA PRO A 124 0.92 12.50 14.80
C PRO A 124 1.54 12.59 13.40
N GLU A 125 1.86 13.79 12.92
CA GLU A 125 2.43 13.96 11.57
C GLU A 125 3.80 13.29 11.41
N ASP A 126 4.61 13.23 12.47
CA ASP A 126 5.97 12.66 12.49
C ASP A 126 6.00 11.14 12.34
N VAL A 127 4.88 10.44 12.55
CA VAL A 127 4.81 8.98 12.36
C VAL A 127 4.48 8.58 10.92
N TRP A 128 4.18 9.55 10.04
CA TRP A 128 3.92 9.26 8.63
C TRP A 128 5.22 9.16 7.85
N GLY A 129 5.44 8.02 7.19
CA GLY A 129 6.63 7.76 6.37
C GLY A 129 6.73 8.58 5.08
N ALA A 130 5.93 9.64 4.94
CA ALA A 130 5.97 10.57 3.83
C ALA A 130 6.79 11.82 4.19
N THR A 131 8.05 11.66 4.56
CA THR A 131 8.99 12.78 4.51
C THR A 131 9.26 13.11 3.04
N GLN A 132 8.90 14.32 2.62
CA GLN A 132 9.32 14.89 1.34
C GLN A 132 10.85 15.04 1.33
N GLU A 133 11.59 13.98 1.05
CA GLU A 133 12.96 14.12 0.59
C GLU A 133 13.12 13.42 -0.76
N GLN A 134 13.13 14.28 -1.77
CA GLN A 134 13.48 14.00 -3.15
C GLN A 134 14.82 13.27 -3.20
N THR A 135 14.84 12.07 -3.77
CA THR A 135 16.06 11.59 -4.41
C THR A 135 15.67 10.97 -5.74
N THR A 136 15.73 11.78 -6.79
CA THR A 136 15.84 11.30 -8.16
C THR A 136 17.08 10.42 -8.23
N ILE A 137 16.91 9.10 -8.12
CA ILE A 137 17.97 8.18 -8.48
C ILE A 137 17.97 8.11 -10.00
N THR A 138 18.75 8.98 -10.62
CA THR A 138 19.14 8.83 -12.02
C THR A 138 20.03 7.59 -12.11
N LEU A 139 19.51 6.50 -12.66
CA LEU A 139 20.34 5.37 -13.06
C LEU A 139 21.11 5.80 -14.31
N HIS A 140 22.44 5.90 -14.18
CA HIS A 140 23.39 6.09 -15.29
C HIS A 140 23.60 4.80 -16.06
#